data_AF-A0A504YJ01-F1
#
_entry.id   AF-A0A504YJ01-F1
#
_cell.length_a   1.000
_cell.length_b   1.000
_cell.length_c   1.000
_cell.angle_alpha   90.00
_cell.angle_beta   90.00
_cell.angle_gamma   90.00
#
_symmetry.space_group_name_H-M   'P 1'
#
loop_
_entity.id
_entity.type
_entity.pdbx_description
1 polymer ?
#
loop_
_entity_poly.entity_id
_entity_poly.type
_entity_poly.pdbx_seq_one_letter_code
_entity_poly.pdbx_strand_id
1 'polypeptide(L)'
;GFLTPTLLPTNLIPNTVFCAHSGSSGCSVFPHLGMDEKDLNQESSIASLDDEDSASVDGSDTSDAMVNLADIPYGTLESREDDAIAYEMLNPDQLIQHMADITEEVGQIIQVSPTYLRLLLDHFKWDKHALIECYFEHDRARTFVEASLVDPATLPEPSRILTPSPTAPGATAGFICDICCLNFPADQMRGLVCQHFFCLICWQRYLKWKIVCESQIDRIHCPSYGCNFLIEDELVFEMLNDPSVHRRFQKLICSSFVLNNRALTWCPGPDCGYAARCFGPREPHPISCTNCSETFCFACGQPWHDPVRCEQLKVWLNRIGDDAGTTNWIVANTKECPKCHATIEKNGGCNHMTCRNVDCKHEFCWLCLDRWEPHGARWYNCNRYDEATAKQARDAQANSRMDLERYLFYFNRYANHWQSLRFEARLYESVQNKMEAMQTHGTSWIDVKFFRKVVDVLCSCRRTLMYTYAFAFFLKKNNHSLIFESNQSDLELATEQLSGLLDRDLSNMALNELKQKLQDKARYCESRRQVLLDHVHEGYEKDFWEQNTT
;
A
#
# COMPACT_ATOMS: atom_id res chain seq x y z
N GLY A 1 8.81 -36.08 -13.58
CA GLY A 1 8.86 -34.96 -12.64
C GLY A 1 8.82 -33.69 -13.45
N PHE A 2 7.65 -33.05 -13.53
CA PHE A 2 7.47 -31.77 -14.20
C PHE A 2 7.38 -30.70 -13.09
N LEU A 3 8.32 -29.75 -13.12
CA LEU A 3 8.31 -28.57 -12.26
C LEU A 3 7.26 -27.59 -12.81
N THR A 4 6.27 -27.29 -11.98
CA THR A 4 5.26 -26.25 -12.22
C THR A 4 5.89 -24.86 -12.09
N PRO A 5 5.51 -23.87 -12.91
CA PRO A 5 5.95 -22.49 -12.74
C PRO A 5 5.26 -21.89 -11.52
N THR A 6 6.06 -21.42 -10.57
CA THR A 6 5.61 -20.63 -9.41
C THR A 6 5.09 -19.28 -9.88
N LEU A 7 3.78 -19.06 -9.71
CA LEU A 7 3.13 -17.76 -9.83
C LEU A 7 3.68 -16.82 -8.74
N LEU A 8 4.31 -15.70 -9.14
CA LEU A 8 4.72 -14.61 -8.26
C LEU A 8 3.50 -13.71 -7.92
N PRO A 9 3.42 -13.15 -6.70
CA PRO A 9 2.20 -12.54 -6.17
C PRO A 9 1.92 -11.11 -6.69
N THR A 10 0.62 -10.83 -6.85
CA THR A 10 -0.09 -9.62 -7.33
C THR A 10 0.08 -8.33 -6.50
N ASN A 11 1.18 -8.18 -5.75
CA ASN A 11 1.31 -7.13 -4.72
C ASN A 11 1.91 -5.78 -5.20
N LEU A 12 1.80 -5.42 -6.48
CA LEU A 12 2.21 -4.09 -6.97
C LEU A 12 1.23 -2.97 -6.60
N ILE A 13 0.05 -3.32 -6.10
CA ILE A 13 -1.02 -2.38 -5.76
C ILE A 13 -1.20 -2.42 -4.24
N PRO A 14 -0.93 -1.33 -3.49
CA PRO A 14 -1.40 -1.21 -2.11
C PRO A 14 -2.92 -1.36 -2.15
N ASN A 15 -3.48 -2.36 -1.45
CA ASN A 15 -4.92 -2.72 -1.44
C ASN A 15 -5.89 -1.55 -1.75
N THR A 16 -6.09 -1.25 -3.03
CA THR A 16 -7.07 -0.27 -3.51
C THR A 16 -8.35 -1.04 -3.75
N VAL A 17 -9.41 -0.59 -3.08
CA VAL A 17 -10.78 -0.99 -3.37
C VAL A 17 -11.11 -0.52 -4.79
N PHE A 18 -10.90 -1.38 -5.80
CA PHE A 18 -11.37 -1.14 -7.15
C PHE A 18 -12.81 -1.66 -7.30
N CYS A 19 -13.74 -0.73 -7.53
CA CYS A 19 -15.04 -1.03 -8.12
C CYS A 19 -14.81 -1.50 -9.57
N ALA A 20 -15.09 -2.76 -9.86
CA ALA A 20 -15.05 -3.29 -11.22
C ALA A 20 -16.35 -2.93 -11.97
N HIS A 21 -16.21 -2.41 -13.19
CA HIS A 21 -17.27 -2.42 -14.19
C HIS A 21 -16.89 -3.39 -15.31
N SER A 22 -17.86 -4.24 -15.64
CA SER A 22 -17.79 -5.34 -16.60
C SER A 22 -17.79 -4.85 -18.05
N GLY A 23 -17.03 -5.52 -18.90
CA GLY A 23 -17.03 -5.29 -20.35
C GLY A 23 -16.26 -6.36 -21.11
N SER A 24 -16.98 -7.38 -21.55
CA SER A 24 -16.54 -8.47 -22.43
C SER A 24 -16.08 -7.99 -23.82
N SER A 25 -15.09 -8.69 -24.42
CA SER A 25 -15.16 -9.37 -25.75
C SER A 25 -13.82 -9.36 -26.50
N GLY A 26 -13.48 -10.48 -27.16
CA GLY A 26 -12.84 -10.44 -28.48
C GLY A 26 -11.41 -11.00 -28.59
N CYS A 27 -11.32 -12.28 -28.91
CA CYS A 27 -10.11 -13.02 -29.27
C CYS A 27 -9.80 -12.87 -30.78
N SER A 28 -8.52 -12.69 -31.18
CA SER A 28 -8.05 -12.96 -32.56
C SER A 28 -6.52 -13.14 -32.68
N VAL A 29 -6.07 -14.40 -32.63
CA VAL A 29 -5.20 -15.15 -33.57
C VAL A 29 -4.26 -14.40 -34.56
N PHE A 30 -2.93 -14.56 -34.35
CA PHE A 30 -1.76 -14.73 -35.29
C PHE A 30 -1.47 -13.71 -36.44
N PRO A 31 -0.25 -13.62 -37.08
CA PRO A 31 0.89 -14.56 -37.05
C PRO A 31 2.34 -13.99 -36.92
N HIS A 32 3.25 -14.94 -36.62
CA HIS A 32 4.66 -15.05 -37.00
C HIS A 32 5.17 -14.17 -38.15
N LEU A 33 6.39 -13.62 -37.99
CA LEU A 33 7.50 -13.46 -38.96
C LEU A 33 8.69 -12.92 -38.12
N GLY A 34 9.81 -13.62 -37.92
CA GLY A 34 10.82 -13.92 -38.94
C GLY A 34 12.04 -13.04 -38.67
N MET A 35 12.97 -13.52 -37.84
CA MET A 35 14.27 -12.90 -37.57
C MET A 35 15.15 -12.99 -38.82
N ASP A 36 15.78 -11.88 -39.20
CA ASP A 36 16.97 -11.87 -40.05
C ASP A 36 18.02 -10.95 -39.41
N GLU A 37 19.10 -11.57 -38.93
CA GLU A 37 20.37 -10.96 -38.58
C GLU A 37 21.10 -10.55 -39.86
N LYS A 38 21.61 -9.31 -39.93
CA LYS A 38 22.84 -9.00 -40.67
C LYS A 38 23.65 -7.91 -39.97
N ASP A 39 24.89 -8.28 -39.70
CA ASP A 39 26.05 -7.47 -39.35
C ASP A 39 26.20 -6.22 -40.23
N LEU A 40 26.85 -5.18 -39.67
CA LEU A 40 28.11 -4.66 -40.22
C LEU A 40 28.74 -3.59 -39.29
N ASN A 41 29.99 -3.87 -38.92
CA ASN A 41 30.98 -2.98 -38.33
C ASN A 41 31.10 -1.64 -39.07
N GLN A 42 31.31 -0.55 -38.33
CA GLN A 42 32.36 0.40 -38.71
C GLN A 42 32.87 1.24 -37.53
N GLU A 43 34.17 1.07 -37.25
CA GLU A 43 35.00 1.97 -36.46
C GLU A 43 35.07 3.35 -37.12
N SER A 44 35.10 4.42 -36.32
CA SER A 44 35.93 5.59 -36.66
C SER A 44 36.31 6.38 -35.41
N SER A 45 37.49 6.98 -35.52
CA SER A 45 38.45 7.28 -34.49
C SER A 45 38.55 8.79 -34.21
N ILE A 46 38.91 9.12 -32.97
CA ILE A 46 39.79 10.25 -32.54
C ILE A 46 39.32 11.69 -32.83
N ALA A 47 39.13 12.46 -31.76
CA ALA A 47 39.77 13.76 -31.58
C ALA A 47 39.78 14.17 -30.10
N SER A 48 40.97 14.11 -29.51
CA SER A 48 41.37 14.73 -28.24
C SER A 48 41.44 16.25 -28.39
N LEU A 49 40.84 16.99 -27.44
CA LEU A 49 41.19 18.37 -27.17
C LEU A 49 41.32 18.54 -25.67
N ASP A 50 42.57 18.74 -25.26
CA ASP A 50 42.99 19.30 -23.99
C ASP A 50 42.52 20.76 -23.92
N ASP A 51 42.03 21.21 -22.78
CA ASP A 51 42.22 22.59 -22.33
C ASP A 51 42.20 22.61 -20.79
N GLU A 52 43.38 22.93 -20.25
CA GLU A 52 43.60 23.31 -18.88
C GLU A 52 42.92 24.65 -18.62
N ASP A 53 42.20 24.80 -17.51
CA ASP A 53 42.29 26.04 -16.75
C ASP A 53 41.93 25.81 -15.28
N SER A 54 42.90 26.15 -14.44
CA SER A 54 42.88 26.01 -12.99
C SER A 54 42.62 27.39 -12.38
N ALA A 55 41.56 27.51 -11.60
CA ALA A 55 41.32 28.69 -10.78
C ALA A 55 40.87 28.26 -9.38
N SER A 56 41.82 28.28 -8.46
CA SER A 56 41.64 28.21 -7.02
C SER A 56 40.97 29.48 -6.50
N VAL A 57 39.87 29.36 -5.76
CA VAL A 57 39.40 30.42 -4.85
C VAL A 57 39.08 29.80 -3.49
N ASP A 58 39.76 30.37 -2.50
CA ASP A 58 39.84 30.04 -1.09
C ASP A 58 38.54 30.35 -0.33
N GLY A 59 38.35 29.67 0.81
CA GLY A 59 37.12 29.65 1.59
C GLY A 59 36.84 30.89 2.45
N SER A 60 35.61 30.94 2.98
CA SER A 60 35.31 31.68 4.20
C SER A 60 34.15 31.04 4.96
N ASP A 61 34.42 30.77 6.24
CA ASP A 61 33.57 30.24 7.30
C ASP A 61 32.14 30.79 7.36
N THR A 62 31.17 29.90 7.62
CA THR A 62 30.01 30.25 8.47
C THR A 62 29.79 29.14 9.48
N SER A 63 29.68 29.55 10.74
CA SER A 63 29.69 28.74 11.96
C SER A 63 28.48 27.82 12.10
N ASP A 64 28.71 26.51 12.14
CA ASP A 64 27.73 25.49 12.55
C ASP A 64 27.41 25.62 14.04
N ALA A 65 26.20 26.08 14.36
CA ALA A 65 25.64 25.97 15.69
C ALA A 65 25.21 24.51 15.92
N MET A 66 25.94 23.80 16.79
CA MET A 66 25.59 22.47 17.26
C MET A 66 24.26 22.48 18.05
N VAL A 67 23.18 22.00 17.42
CA VAL A 67 21.93 21.68 18.13
C VAL A 67 21.96 20.22 18.60
N ASN A 68 21.72 20.03 19.89
CA ASN A 68 21.77 18.76 20.60
C ASN A 68 20.56 17.87 20.22
N LEU A 69 20.82 16.62 19.84
CA LEU A 69 19.80 15.67 19.40
C LEU A 69 18.82 15.24 20.50
N ALA A 70 19.15 15.53 21.77
CA ALA A 70 18.27 15.33 22.92
C ALA A 70 17.17 16.40 23.05
N ASP A 71 17.32 17.53 22.34
CA ASP A 71 16.37 18.66 22.36
C ASP A 71 15.40 18.64 21.17
N ILE A 72 15.37 17.57 20.37
CA ILE A 72 14.33 17.39 19.34
C ILE A 72 13.09 16.85 20.05
N PRO A 73 12.00 17.63 20.20
CA PRO A 73 10.81 17.17 20.86
C PRO A 73 10.19 16.00 20.11
N TYR A 74 9.56 15.13 20.88
CA TYR A 74 8.69 14.09 20.40
C TYR A 74 7.53 14.71 19.60
N GLY A 75 7.57 14.59 18.26
CA GLY A 75 6.43 14.86 17.38
C GLY A 75 5.91 16.30 17.36
N THR A 76 6.40 17.11 16.43
CA THR A 76 5.77 18.31 15.85
C THR A 76 6.63 18.60 14.60
N LEU A 77 6.16 18.63 13.36
CA LEU A 77 5.11 19.51 12.84
C LEU A 77 5.05 20.80 13.66
N GLU A 78 6.08 21.62 13.56
CA GLU A 78 5.85 23.07 13.54
C GLU A 78 5.29 23.47 12.16
N SER A 79 4.25 22.76 11.71
CA SER A 79 3.13 23.44 11.09
C SER A 79 2.43 24.14 12.24
N ARG A 80 2.37 25.48 12.22
CA ARG A 80 1.39 26.32 12.93
C ARG A 80 0.60 25.54 14.00
N GLU A 81 1.02 25.59 15.27
CA GLU A 81 0.41 24.87 16.40
C GLU A 81 -1.08 25.21 16.66
N ASP A 82 -1.72 26.02 15.80
CA ASP A 82 -3.12 26.42 15.92
C ASP A 82 -4.13 25.52 15.17
N ASP A 83 -3.72 24.55 14.32
CA ASP A 83 -4.66 23.78 13.46
C ASP A 83 -4.46 22.24 13.42
N ALA A 84 -3.94 21.60 14.47
CA ALA A 84 -3.85 20.13 14.49
C ALA A 84 -5.26 19.50 14.54
N ILE A 85 -5.73 18.97 13.40
CA ILE A 85 -7.04 18.32 13.30
C ILE A 85 -7.09 17.13 14.26
N ALA A 86 -7.92 17.25 15.30
CA ALA A 86 -8.12 16.18 16.27
C ALA A 86 -8.77 14.96 15.61
N TYR A 87 -8.10 13.81 15.74
CA TYR A 87 -8.58 12.52 15.25
C TYR A 87 -8.51 11.44 16.34
N GLU A 88 -9.32 10.40 16.18
CA GLU A 88 -9.37 9.25 17.05
C GLU A 88 -9.25 7.96 16.22
N MET A 89 -8.50 6.99 16.72
CA MET A 89 -8.39 5.67 16.09
C MET A 89 -9.36 4.69 16.76
N LEU A 90 -10.36 4.25 16.01
CA LEU A 90 -11.35 3.26 16.43
C LEU A 90 -10.87 1.85 16.08
N ASN A 91 -10.96 0.95 17.06
CA ASN A 91 -10.72 -0.47 16.85
C ASN A 91 -11.97 -1.16 16.24
N PRO A 92 -11.85 -2.39 15.69
CA PRO A 92 -12.97 -3.09 15.07
C PRO A 92 -14.18 -3.28 15.99
N ASP A 93 -13.95 -3.57 17.27
CA ASP A 93 -15.03 -3.83 18.23
C ASP A 93 -15.82 -2.54 18.56
N GLN A 94 -15.13 -1.40 18.65
CA GLN A 94 -15.76 -0.08 18.80
C GLN A 94 -16.59 0.30 17.57
N LEU A 95 -16.12 -0.03 16.36
CA LEU A 95 -16.89 0.18 15.13
C LEU A 95 -18.17 -0.65 15.13
N ILE A 96 -18.07 -1.92 15.52
CA ILE A 96 -19.23 -2.82 15.63
C ILE A 96 -20.19 -2.32 16.69
N GLN A 97 -19.70 -1.85 17.85
CA GLN A 97 -20.55 -1.29 18.89
C GLN A 97 -21.30 -0.05 18.37
N HIS A 98 -20.63 0.87 17.69
CA HIS A 98 -21.29 2.02 17.08
C HIS A 98 -22.34 1.62 16.03
N MET A 99 -22.09 0.59 15.24
CA MET A 99 -23.08 0.05 14.31
C MET A 99 -24.26 -0.61 15.05
N ALA A 100 -23.97 -1.33 16.14
CA ALA A 100 -24.98 -1.97 16.97
C ALA A 100 -25.89 -0.94 17.64
N ASP A 101 -25.34 0.16 18.16
CA ASP A 101 -26.11 1.26 18.77
C ASP A 101 -27.10 1.87 17.74
N ILE A 102 -26.65 2.14 16.51
CA ILE A 102 -27.51 2.64 15.42
C ILE A 102 -28.57 1.61 15.04
N THR A 103 -28.17 0.34 14.96
CA THR A 103 -29.06 -0.77 14.61
C THR A 103 -30.13 -0.98 15.69
N GLU A 104 -29.80 -0.80 16.96
CA GLU A 104 -30.73 -0.88 18.09
C GLU A 104 -31.73 0.28 18.07
N GLU A 105 -31.28 1.52 17.82
CA GLU A 105 -32.16 2.69 17.66
C GLU A 105 -33.22 2.44 16.57
N VAL A 106 -32.79 1.94 15.41
CA VAL A 106 -33.70 1.62 14.30
C VAL A 106 -34.54 0.38 14.60
N GLY A 107 -33.97 -0.60 15.31
CA GLY A 107 -34.64 -1.84 15.68
C GLY A 107 -35.81 -1.65 16.65
N GLN A 108 -35.75 -0.64 17.52
CA GLN A 108 -36.89 -0.23 18.37
C GLN A 108 -38.11 0.18 17.53
N ILE A 109 -37.90 0.63 16.29
CA ILE A 109 -38.94 1.10 15.38
C ILE A 109 -39.37 -0.02 14.41
N ILE A 110 -38.40 -0.69 13.77
CA ILE A 110 -38.65 -1.60 12.63
C ILE A 110 -38.85 -3.08 13.05
N GLN A 111 -38.58 -3.46 14.31
CA GLN A 111 -38.81 -4.81 14.87
C GLN A 111 -38.36 -5.97 13.96
N VAL A 112 -37.12 -5.91 13.51
CA VAL A 112 -36.48 -6.91 12.62
C VAL A 112 -35.11 -7.29 13.22
N SER A 113 -34.57 -8.48 12.90
CA SER A 113 -33.31 -8.92 13.50
C SER A 113 -32.12 -8.02 13.10
N PRO A 114 -31.07 -7.91 13.95
CA PRO A 114 -29.98 -6.95 13.74
C PRO A 114 -29.24 -7.13 12.41
N THR A 115 -29.08 -8.38 11.95
CA THR A 115 -28.44 -8.68 10.65
C THR A 115 -29.21 -8.06 9.48
N TYR A 116 -30.55 -8.15 9.51
CA TYR A 116 -31.39 -7.58 8.47
C TYR A 116 -31.41 -6.06 8.52
N LEU A 117 -31.44 -5.47 9.72
CA LEU A 117 -31.35 -4.02 9.89
C LEU A 117 -30.02 -3.46 9.38
N ARG A 118 -28.90 -4.15 9.64
CA ARG A 118 -27.58 -3.79 9.08
C ARG A 118 -27.61 -3.79 7.55
N LEU A 119 -28.20 -4.81 6.92
CA LEU A 119 -28.28 -4.92 5.46
C LEU A 119 -29.23 -3.89 4.83
N LEU A 120 -30.32 -3.55 5.53
CA LEU A 120 -31.20 -2.45 5.13
C LEU A 120 -30.47 -1.10 5.24
N LEU A 121 -29.82 -0.82 6.38
CA LEU A 121 -29.03 0.39 6.57
C LEU A 121 -27.91 0.51 5.54
N ASP A 122 -27.25 -0.60 5.19
CA ASP A 122 -26.26 -0.64 4.12
C ASP A 122 -26.81 -0.15 2.78
N HIS A 123 -27.99 -0.66 2.37
CA HIS A 123 -28.66 -0.22 1.14
C HIS A 123 -29.00 1.29 1.16
N PHE A 124 -29.41 1.82 2.31
CA PHE A 124 -29.69 3.24 2.49
C PHE A 124 -28.46 4.07 2.90
N LYS A 125 -27.24 3.55 2.71
CA LYS A 125 -25.97 4.25 3.01
C LYS A 125 -25.87 4.77 4.45
N TRP A 126 -26.46 4.05 5.39
CA TRP A 126 -26.53 4.37 6.82
C TRP A 126 -27.31 5.65 7.15
N ASP A 127 -28.20 6.10 6.26
CA ASP A 127 -29.18 7.14 6.57
C ASP A 127 -30.40 6.53 7.28
N LYS A 128 -30.47 6.75 8.59
CA LYS A 128 -31.57 6.25 9.43
C LYS A 128 -32.92 6.85 9.06
N HIS A 129 -32.96 8.11 8.63
CA HIS A 129 -34.22 8.79 8.32
C HIS A 129 -34.78 8.29 7.00
N ALA A 130 -33.93 8.14 5.98
CA ALA A 130 -34.34 7.61 4.68
C ALA A 130 -34.89 6.17 4.79
N LEU A 131 -34.27 5.33 5.62
CA LEU A 131 -34.76 3.97 5.88
C LEU A 131 -36.15 3.98 6.55
N ILE A 132 -36.32 4.79 7.60
CA ILE A 132 -37.59 4.87 8.34
C ILE A 132 -38.70 5.42 7.43
N GLU A 133 -38.43 6.49 6.69
CA GLU A 133 -39.38 7.10 5.74
C GLU A 133 -39.80 6.07 4.67
N CYS A 134 -38.85 5.37 4.05
CA CYS A 134 -39.17 4.34 3.07
C CYS A 134 -39.96 3.17 3.68
N TYR A 135 -39.64 2.75 4.90
CA TYR A 135 -40.32 1.63 5.57
C TYR A 135 -41.78 1.90 5.94
N PHE A 136 -42.12 3.15 6.30
CA PHE A 136 -43.48 3.52 6.69
C PHE A 136 -44.31 4.10 5.56
N GLU A 137 -43.69 4.78 4.58
CA GLU A 137 -44.40 5.36 3.44
C GLU A 137 -44.55 4.37 2.27
N HIS A 138 -43.58 3.46 2.08
CA HIS A 138 -43.64 2.40 1.08
C HIS A 138 -43.95 1.06 1.75
N ASP A 139 -44.56 0.13 1.01
CA ASP A 139 -44.89 -1.20 1.51
C ASP A 139 -43.65 -1.92 2.08
N ARG A 140 -43.77 -2.51 3.27
CA ARG A 140 -42.70 -3.27 3.96
C ARG A 140 -42.03 -4.25 3.00
N ALA A 141 -42.82 -5.02 2.25
CA ALA A 141 -42.30 -6.02 1.31
C ALA A 141 -41.41 -5.40 0.22
N ARG A 142 -41.71 -4.17 -0.21
CA ARG A 142 -40.95 -3.45 -1.22
C ARG A 142 -39.57 -3.03 -0.70
N THR A 143 -39.46 -2.60 0.55
CA THR A 143 -38.16 -2.21 1.14
C THR A 143 -37.18 -3.40 1.22
N PHE A 144 -37.67 -4.59 1.57
CA PHE A 144 -36.86 -5.81 1.56
C PHE A 144 -36.48 -6.23 0.13
N VAL A 145 -37.42 -6.17 -0.83
CA VAL A 145 -37.13 -6.49 -2.23
C VAL A 145 -36.12 -5.53 -2.86
N GLU A 146 -36.23 -4.22 -2.59
CA GLU A 146 -35.26 -3.22 -3.06
C GLU A 146 -33.86 -3.50 -2.50
N ALA A 147 -33.78 -3.90 -1.23
CA ALA A 147 -32.53 -4.36 -0.62
C ALA A 147 -32.13 -5.79 -1.03
N SER A 148 -32.85 -6.46 -1.93
CA SER A 148 -32.63 -7.87 -2.33
C SER A 148 -32.61 -8.85 -1.14
N LEU A 149 -33.51 -8.65 -0.19
CA LEU A 149 -33.71 -9.46 1.01
C LEU A 149 -35.09 -10.14 0.97
N VAL A 150 -35.15 -11.34 1.54
CA VAL A 150 -36.43 -12.03 1.79
C VAL A 150 -36.96 -11.55 3.15
N ASP A 151 -38.22 -11.11 3.20
CA ASP A 151 -38.83 -10.63 4.44
C ASP A 151 -38.80 -11.74 5.51
N PRO A 152 -38.16 -11.51 6.68
CA PRO A 152 -38.15 -12.45 7.79
C PRO A 152 -39.53 -12.94 8.23
N ALA A 153 -40.57 -12.11 8.10
CA ALA A 153 -41.94 -12.47 8.47
C ALA A 153 -42.57 -13.53 7.54
N THR A 154 -41.98 -13.75 6.36
CA THR A 154 -42.38 -14.83 5.44
C THR A 154 -41.65 -16.14 5.70
N LEU A 155 -40.63 -16.12 6.57
CA LEU A 155 -39.87 -17.29 6.98
C LEU A 155 -40.54 -17.94 8.21
N PRO A 156 -40.52 -19.28 8.33
CA PRO A 156 -40.94 -19.95 9.56
C PRO A 156 -40.06 -19.48 10.74
N GLU A 157 -40.67 -19.33 11.93
CA GLU A 157 -40.23 -18.56 13.11
C GLU A 157 -38.71 -18.47 13.44
N PRO A 158 -38.26 -17.36 14.07
CA PRO A 158 -36.85 -17.01 14.17
C PRO A 158 -36.05 -17.77 15.25
N SER A 159 -34.78 -18.02 14.89
CA SER A 159 -33.58 -18.02 15.73
C SER A 159 -33.42 -19.10 16.80
N ARG A 160 -33.06 -20.33 16.40
CA ARG A 160 -32.11 -21.19 17.14
C ARG A 160 -31.29 -22.05 16.19
N ILE A 161 -30.02 -22.27 16.53
CA ILE A 161 -29.26 -23.40 15.98
C ILE A 161 -30.06 -24.66 16.28
N LEU A 162 -30.51 -25.34 15.23
CA LEU A 162 -31.11 -26.65 15.39
C LEU A 162 -29.95 -27.63 15.54
N THR A 163 -29.84 -28.24 16.71
CA THR A 163 -29.12 -29.51 16.84
C THR A 163 -30.07 -30.63 16.43
N PRO A 164 -29.62 -31.64 15.67
CA PRO A 164 -30.45 -32.79 15.40
C PRO A 164 -30.89 -33.42 16.74
N SER A 165 -32.20 -33.44 17.02
CA SER A 165 -32.71 -34.08 18.23
C SER A 165 -32.73 -35.60 18.02
N PRO A 166 -32.10 -36.41 18.88
CA PRO A 166 -32.20 -37.86 18.76
C PRO A 166 -33.64 -38.29 19.07
N THR A 167 -34.33 -38.88 18.10
CA THR A 167 -35.72 -39.35 18.23
C THR A 167 -35.87 -40.65 19.01
N ALA A 168 -34.83 -41.16 19.68
CA ALA A 168 -34.95 -42.33 20.57
C ALA A 168 -33.82 -42.40 21.62
N PRO A 169 -34.11 -42.74 22.88
CA PRO A 169 -33.09 -43.07 23.87
C PRO A 169 -32.43 -44.41 23.47
N GLY A 170 -31.24 -44.35 22.86
CA GLY A 170 -30.44 -45.53 22.48
C GLY A 170 -29.86 -45.53 21.07
N ALA A 171 -30.13 -44.52 20.24
CA ALA A 171 -29.55 -44.44 18.89
C ALA A 171 -28.26 -43.60 18.89
N THR A 172 -27.10 -44.25 19.02
CA THR A 172 -25.82 -43.69 18.56
C THR A 172 -25.74 -43.79 17.03
N ALA A 173 -26.68 -43.15 16.33
CA ALA A 173 -26.64 -43.03 14.88
C ALA A 173 -25.98 -41.69 14.56
N GLY A 174 -24.75 -41.73 14.04
CA GLY A 174 -24.13 -40.54 13.47
C GLY A 174 -25.00 -39.98 12.34
N PHE A 175 -25.04 -38.66 12.23
CA PHE A 175 -25.72 -37.96 11.16
C PHE A 175 -24.73 -37.75 10.01
N ILE A 176 -25.20 -37.88 8.76
CA ILE A 176 -24.37 -37.71 7.57
C ILE A 176 -24.35 -36.23 7.19
N CYS A 177 -23.16 -35.68 6.96
CA CYS A 177 -23.00 -34.33 6.41
C CYS A 177 -23.08 -34.36 4.88
N ASP A 178 -23.98 -33.58 4.28
CA ASP A 178 -24.21 -33.57 2.82
C ASP A 178 -23.04 -32.98 1.99
N ILE A 179 -22.11 -32.27 2.63
CA ILE A 179 -20.95 -31.65 1.94
C ILE A 179 -19.78 -32.63 1.84
N CYS A 180 -19.42 -33.30 2.94
CA CYS A 180 -18.28 -34.22 2.97
C CYS A 180 -18.66 -35.70 2.96
N CYS A 181 -19.95 -36.01 3.06
CA CYS A 181 -20.51 -37.36 3.08
C CYS A 181 -19.97 -38.25 4.23
N LEU A 182 -19.52 -37.64 5.34
CA LEU A 182 -19.02 -38.34 6.53
C LEU A 182 -20.05 -38.30 7.67
N ASN A 183 -19.96 -39.28 8.58
CA ASN A 183 -20.80 -39.38 9.77
C ASN A 183 -20.22 -38.55 10.93
N PHE A 184 -21.06 -37.73 11.55
CA PHE A 184 -20.73 -36.93 12.72
C PHE A 184 -21.75 -37.12 13.84
N PRO A 185 -21.34 -37.01 15.10
CA PRO A 185 -22.28 -36.94 16.22
C PRO A 185 -23.09 -35.63 16.19
N ALA A 186 -24.25 -35.61 16.85
CA ALA A 186 -25.21 -34.50 16.78
C ALA A 186 -24.63 -33.15 17.28
N ASP A 187 -23.69 -33.20 18.22
CA ASP A 187 -22.96 -32.06 18.78
C ASP A 187 -22.00 -31.40 17.78
N GLN A 188 -21.57 -32.11 16.74
CA GLN A 188 -20.68 -31.61 15.69
C GLN A 188 -21.43 -31.19 14.42
N MET A 189 -22.75 -31.32 14.41
CA MET A 189 -23.62 -30.81 13.36
C MET A 189 -24.28 -29.50 13.76
N ARG A 190 -24.41 -28.60 12.78
CA ARG A 190 -25.10 -27.32 12.93
C ARG A 190 -26.10 -27.18 11.81
N GLY A 191 -27.36 -26.92 12.17
CA GLY A 191 -28.44 -26.66 11.24
C GLY A 191 -28.95 -25.23 11.32
N LEU A 192 -29.36 -24.70 10.17
CA LEU A 192 -30.11 -23.44 10.06
C LEU A 192 -31.61 -23.71 10.09
N VAL A 193 -32.43 -22.65 10.18
CA VAL A 193 -33.90 -22.73 10.16
C VAL A 193 -34.43 -23.32 8.84
N CYS A 194 -33.65 -23.25 7.76
CA CYS A 194 -33.93 -23.93 6.49
C CYS A 194 -33.77 -25.47 6.54
N GLN A 195 -33.54 -26.04 7.73
CA GLN A 195 -33.42 -27.49 8.00
C GLN A 195 -32.25 -28.19 7.30
N HIS A 196 -31.28 -27.43 6.78
CA HIS A 196 -30.04 -27.98 6.25
C HIS A 196 -28.99 -28.10 7.36
N PHE A 197 -28.41 -29.30 7.51
CA PHE A 197 -27.42 -29.60 8.54
C PHE A 197 -26.07 -29.94 7.90
N PHE A 198 -25.01 -29.31 8.40
CA PHE A 198 -23.64 -29.62 7.98
C PHE A 198 -22.75 -29.78 9.20
N CYS A 199 -21.66 -30.53 9.06
CA CYS A 199 -20.68 -30.63 10.13
C CYS A 199 -19.94 -29.29 10.30
N LEU A 200 -19.48 -29.02 11.52
CA LEU A 200 -18.79 -27.77 11.87
C LEU A 200 -17.56 -27.52 10.99
N ILE A 201 -16.85 -28.57 10.58
CA ILE A 201 -15.67 -28.48 9.70
C ILE A 201 -16.06 -27.94 8.32
N CYS A 202 -17.17 -28.43 7.75
CA CYS A 202 -17.67 -27.97 6.46
C CYS A 202 -18.17 -26.53 6.54
N TRP A 203 -18.86 -26.16 7.63
CA TRP A 203 -19.25 -24.78 7.90
C TRP A 203 -18.04 -23.84 7.95
N GLN A 204 -17.03 -24.17 8.75
CA GLN A 204 -15.82 -23.36 8.89
C GLN A 204 -15.08 -23.18 7.57
N ARG A 205 -14.97 -24.25 6.79
CA ARG A 205 -14.33 -24.21 5.47
C ARG A 205 -15.12 -23.34 4.49
N TYR A 206 -16.45 -23.47 4.48
CA TYR A 206 -17.34 -22.66 3.66
C TYR A 206 -17.23 -21.17 4.02
N LEU A 207 -17.37 -20.83 5.31
CA LEU A 207 -17.29 -19.45 5.79
C LEU A 207 -15.92 -18.85 5.52
N LYS A 208 -14.83 -19.57 5.82
CA LYS A 208 -13.46 -19.12 5.53
C LYS A 208 -13.27 -18.84 4.04
N TRP A 209 -13.73 -19.73 3.17
CA TRP A 209 -13.62 -19.52 1.73
C TRP A 209 -14.46 -18.33 1.25
N LYS A 210 -15.71 -18.20 1.72
CA LYS A 210 -16.59 -17.06 1.40
C LYS A 210 -16.02 -15.72 1.85
N ILE A 211 -15.46 -15.65 3.06
CA ILE A 211 -14.92 -14.40 3.65
C ILE A 211 -13.58 -13.99 3.04
N VAL A 212 -12.72 -14.97 2.72
CA VAL A 212 -11.34 -14.71 2.28
C VAL A 212 -11.22 -14.64 0.76
N CYS A 213 -11.90 -15.53 0.03
CA CYS A 213 -11.69 -15.70 -1.41
C CYS A 213 -12.70 -14.94 -2.26
N GLU A 214 -13.95 -14.79 -1.81
CA GLU A 214 -14.95 -13.98 -2.50
C GLU A 214 -14.93 -12.56 -1.92
N SER A 215 -14.43 -11.60 -2.70
CA SER A 215 -14.47 -10.20 -2.31
C SER A 215 -15.91 -9.67 -2.42
N GLN A 216 -16.31 -8.80 -1.48
CA GLN A 216 -17.57 -8.03 -1.48
C GLN A 216 -18.85 -8.77 -1.09
N ILE A 217 -18.77 -9.84 -0.29
CA ILE A 217 -19.97 -10.49 0.24
C ILE A 217 -20.25 -10.04 1.67
N ASP A 218 -21.22 -9.15 1.80
CA ASP A 218 -21.89 -8.75 3.04
C ASP A 218 -22.99 -9.75 3.48
N ARG A 219 -23.36 -10.67 2.56
CA ARG A 219 -24.49 -11.61 2.68
C ARG A 219 -24.04 -13.06 2.50
N ILE A 220 -23.96 -13.79 3.60
CA ILE A 220 -23.61 -15.21 3.55
C ILE A 220 -24.90 -16.03 3.55
N HIS A 221 -25.09 -16.88 2.55
CA HIS A 221 -26.26 -17.75 2.43
C HIS A 221 -25.96 -19.20 2.84
N CYS A 222 -26.99 -20.01 2.98
CA CYS A 222 -26.87 -21.44 3.22
C CYS A 222 -26.04 -22.15 2.12
N PRO A 223 -25.13 -23.08 2.48
CA PRO A 223 -24.37 -23.87 1.52
C PRO A 223 -25.21 -24.84 0.66
N SER A 224 -26.46 -25.11 1.02
CA SER A 224 -27.32 -26.05 0.30
C SER A 224 -27.71 -25.51 -1.08
N TYR A 225 -27.78 -26.40 -2.07
CA TYR A 225 -28.14 -26.05 -3.45
C TYR A 225 -29.56 -25.47 -3.52
N GLY A 226 -29.69 -24.27 -4.09
CA GLY A 226 -30.97 -23.58 -4.25
C GLY A 226 -31.54 -22.96 -2.97
N CYS A 227 -30.78 -22.96 -1.86
CA CYS A 227 -31.20 -22.34 -0.61
C CYS A 227 -30.64 -20.92 -0.46
N ASN A 228 -31.52 -19.91 -0.51
CA ASN A 228 -31.14 -18.49 -0.36
C ASN A 228 -31.27 -17.99 1.09
N PHE A 229 -31.35 -18.89 2.07
CA PHE A 229 -31.49 -18.51 3.47
C PHE A 229 -30.23 -17.78 3.95
N LEU A 230 -30.40 -16.55 4.45
CA LEU A 230 -29.31 -15.70 4.97
C LEU A 230 -28.87 -16.19 6.35
N ILE A 231 -27.56 -16.22 6.59
CA ILE A 231 -26.98 -16.56 7.88
C ILE A 231 -26.82 -15.29 8.69
N GLU A 232 -27.30 -15.30 9.95
CA GLU A 232 -27.13 -14.18 10.87
C GLU A 232 -25.67 -14.02 11.30
N ASP A 233 -25.23 -12.77 11.49
CA ASP A 233 -23.83 -12.46 11.80
C ASP A 233 -23.35 -13.14 13.09
N GLU A 234 -24.21 -13.22 14.11
CA GLU A 234 -23.93 -13.91 15.38
C GLU A 234 -23.59 -15.39 15.17
N LEU A 235 -24.35 -16.08 14.31
CA LEU A 235 -24.09 -17.48 13.97
C LEU A 235 -22.78 -17.64 13.19
N VAL A 236 -22.45 -16.68 12.32
CA VAL A 236 -21.16 -16.67 11.62
C VAL A 236 -20.02 -16.53 12.64
N PHE A 237 -20.12 -15.60 13.59
CA PHE A 237 -19.11 -15.41 14.63
C PHE A 237 -18.98 -16.62 15.56
N GLU A 238 -20.07 -17.30 15.90
CA GLU A 238 -20.03 -18.52 16.74
C GLU A 238 -19.38 -19.71 16.02
N MET A 239 -19.62 -19.85 14.70
CA MET A 239 -19.10 -20.99 13.92
C MET A 239 -17.64 -20.84 13.51
N LEU A 240 -17.12 -19.62 13.47
CA LEU A 240 -15.73 -19.35 13.11
C LEU A 240 -14.78 -19.65 14.30
N ASN A 241 -13.63 -20.24 14.00
CA ASN A 241 -12.60 -20.57 14.99
C ASN A 241 -11.29 -19.78 14.79
N ASP A 242 -11.11 -19.14 13.63
CA ASP A 242 -9.85 -18.52 13.21
C ASP A 242 -9.91 -17.00 13.47
N PRO A 243 -9.11 -16.45 14.40
CA PRO A 243 -9.14 -15.02 14.72
C PRO A 243 -8.83 -14.10 13.54
N SER A 244 -8.06 -14.57 12.55
CA SER A 244 -7.77 -13.78 11.34
C SER A 244 -9.00 -13.63 10.45
N VAL A 245 -9.79 -14.70 10.32
CA VAL A 245 -11.05 -14.71 9.57
C VAL A 245 -12.11 -13.90 10.31
N HIS A 246 -12.14 -13.94 11.66
CA HIS A 246 -13.01 -13.07 12.45
C HIS A 246 -12.76 -11.60 12.12
N ARG A 247 -11.51 -11.14 12.22
CA ARG A 247 -11.16 -9.73 11.90
C ARG A 247 -11.49 -9.36 10.47
N ARG A 248 -11.31 -10.30 9.53
CA ARG A 248 -11.67 -10.08 8.13
C ARG A 248 -13.18 -9.89 7.97
N PHE A 249 -13.99 -10.73 8.61
CA PHE A 249 -15.44 -10.61 8.59
C PHE A 249 -15.92 -9.32 9.27
N GLN A 250 -15.36 -8.98 10.44
CA GLN A 250 -15.60 -7.69 11.11
C GLN A 250 -15.32 -6.50 10.19
N LYS A 251 -14.19 -6.53 9.46
CA LYS A 251 -13.86 -5.49 8.48
C LYS A 251 -14.87 -5.46 7.33
N LEU A 252 -15.35 -6.60 6.83
CA LEU A 252 -16.35 -6.65 5.75
C LEU A 252 -17.68 -6.04 6.19
N ILE A 253 -18.22 -6.44 7.35
CA ILE A 253 -19.50 -5.89 7.85
C ILE A 253 -19.42 -4.38 8.12
N CYS A 254 -18.27 -3.90 8.61
CA CYS A 254 -18.04 -2.49 8.88
C CYS A 254 -17.70 -1.69 7.62
N SER A 255 -17.34 -2.33 6.51
CA SER A 255 -16.77 -1.65 5.34
C SER A 255 -17.73 -0.60 4.79
N SER A 256 -19.01 -0.96 4.65
CA SER A 256 -20.02 -0.01 4.21
C SER A 256 -20.20 1.16 5.17
N PHE A 257 -20.28 0.87 6.48
CA PHE A 257 -20.45 1.89 7.51
C PHE A 257 -19.36 2.96 7.44
N VAL A 258 -18.10 2.52 7.34
CA VAL A 258 -16.95 3.43 7.25
C VAL A 258 -16.91 4.15 5.90
N LEU A 259 -17.21 3.49 4.78
CA LEU A 259 -17.15 4.11 3.44
C LEU A 259 -18.24 5.18 3.24
N ASN A 260 -19.42 4.99 3.84
CA ASN A 260 -20.53 5.92 3.74
C ASN A 260 -20.43 7.07 4.76
N ASN A 261 -19.61 6.92 5.82
CA ASN A 261 -19.40 7.97 6.80
C ASN A 261 -18.22 8.87 6.43
N ARG A 262 -18.50 10.15 6.17
CA ARG A 262 -17.46 11.15 5.78
C ARG A 262 -16.43 11.41 6.87
N ALA A 263 -16.77 11.16 8.13
CA ALA A 263 -15.88 11.34 9.27
C ALA A 263 -14.97 10.13 9.52
N LEU A 264 -15.18 9.00 8.81
CA LEU A 264 -14.42 7.77 9.01
C LEU A 264 -13.56 7.43 7.80
N THR A 265 -12.37 6.87 8.03
CA THR A 265 -11.51 6.32 6.96
C THR A 265 -10.72 5.13 7.47
N TRP A 266 -10.66 4.05 6.67
CA TRP A 266 -9.92 2.85 7.02
C TRP A 266 -8.41 3.08 7.03
N CYS A 267 -7.73 2.46 7.99
CA CYS A 267 -6.29 2.31 7.94
C CYS A 267 -5.89 1.36 6.78
N PRO A 268 -4.93 1.75 5.92
CA PRO A 268 -4.47 0.91 4.81
C PRO A 268 -3.54 -0.23 5.24
N GLY A 269 -3.11 -0.26 6.51
CA GLY A 269 -2.21 -1.28 7.04
C GLY A 269 -2.75 -2.71 6.81
N PRO A 270 -1.88 -3.65 6.40
CA PRO A 270 -2.29 -5.04 6.16
C PRO A 270 -2.82 -5.64 7.46
N ASP A 271 -4.00 -6.25 7.40
CA ASP A 271 -4.69 -6.90 8.53
C ASP A 271 -4.88 -6.04 9.79
N CYS A 272 -4.79 -4.71 9.68
CA CYS A 272 -4.94 -3.80 10.82
C CYS A 272 -6.40 -3.71 11.29
N GLY A 273 -7.33 -3.39 10.38
CA GLY A 273 -8.76 -3.31 10.68
C GLY A 273 -9.21 -2.11 11.52
N TYR A 274 -8.32 -1.15 11.83
CA TYR A 274 -8.67 0.10 12.51
C TYR A 274 -9.21 1.14 11.52
N ALA A 275 -10.04 2.06 12.00
CA ALA A 275 -10.49 3.23 11.24
C ALA A 275 -10.21 4.52 12.01
N ALA A 276 -9.81 5.57 11.31
CA ALA A 276 -9.68 6.90 11.89
C ALA A 276 -11.02 7.65 11.83
N ARG A 277 -11.34 8.36 12.91
CA ARG A 277 -12.46 9.29 13.03
C ARG A 277 -11.93 10.71 13.18
N CYS A 278 -12.33 11.61 12.27
CA CYS A 278 -11.98 13.04 12.35
C CYS A 278 -13.23 13.89 12.51
N PHE A 279 -13.14 14.98 13.30
CA PHE A 279 -14.26 15.87 13.60
C PHE A 279 -14.25 17.17 12.77
N GLY A 280 -13.55 17.18 11.64
CA GLY A 280 -13.37 18.34 10.76
C GLY A 280 -13.78 18.09 9.31
N PRO A 281 -13.52 19.04 8.40
CA PRO A 281 -13.70 18.82 6.97
C PRO A 281 -12.81 17.67 6.49
N ARG A 282 -13.25 16.98 5.43
CA ARG A 282 -12.51 15.85 4.83
C ARG A 282 -11.37 16.37 3.95
N GLU A 283 -10.38 16.96 4.60
CA GLU A 283 -9.20 17.52 3.94
C GLU A 283 -8.03 16.51 3.94
N PRO A 284 -7.12 16.60 2.96
CA PRO A 284 -5.92 15.76 2.93
C PRO A 284 -4.96 16.17 4.07
N HIS A 285 -4.85 15.34 5.09
CA HIS A 285 -3.86 15.49 6.15
C HIS A 285 -3.35 14.11 6.60
N PRO A 286 -2.14 14.03 7.17
CA PRO A 286 -1.58 12.77 7.65
C PRO A 286 -2.28 12.32 8.93
N ILE A 287 -2.54 11.02 9.02
CA ILE A 287 -3.01 10.34 10.23
C ILE A 287 -2.09 9.15 10.49
N SER A 288 -1.57 9.04 11.71
CA SER A 288 -0.79 7.88 12.13
C SER A 288 -1.65 6.91 12.93
N CYS A 289 -1.71 5.66 12.46
CA CYS A 289 -2.45 4.59 13.12
C CYS A 289 -1.76 4.16 14.42
N THR A 290 -2.50 4.13 15.53
CA THR A 290 -1.98 3.70 16.84
C THR A 290 -1.68 2.21 16.93
N ASN A 291 -2.31 1.38 16.10
CA ASN A 291 -2.13 -0.07 16.10
C ASN A 291 -0.97 -0.55 15.22
N CYS A 292 -0.89 -0.07 13.97
CA CYS A 292 0.11 -0.53 13.00
C CYS A 292 1.17 0.52 12.66
N SER A 293 1.15 1.70 13.28
CA SER A 293 2.08 2.83 13.02
C SER A 293 2.14 3.35 11.58
N GLU A 294 1.27 2.88 10.69
CA GLU A 294 1.21 3.35 9.30
C GLU A 294 0.60 4.75 9.26
N THR A 295 1.26 5.65 8.52
CA THR A 295 0.76 7.01 8.28
C THR A 295 0.06 7.07 6.93
N PHE A 296 -1.19 7.52 6.92
CA PHE A 296 -2.05 7.55 5.74
C PHE A 296 -2.81 8.86 5.60
N CYS A 297 -3.32 9.13 4.41
CA CYS A 297 -4.11 10.32 4.12
C CYS A 297 -5.58 10.09 4.50
N PHE A 298 -6.15 10.99 5.32
CA PHE A 298 -7.57 10.91 5.70
C PHE A 298 -8.52 11.03 4.52
N ALA A 299 -8.25 11.93 3.57
CA ALA A 299 -9.17 12.18 2.47
C ALA A 299 -9.32 10.97 1.52
N CYS A 300 -8.21 10.33 1.12
CA CYS A 300 -8.20 9.27 0.12
C CYS A 300 -7.95 7.85 0.66
N GLY A 301 -7.54 7.71 1.93
CA GLY A 301 -7.23 6.43 2.57
C GLY A 301 -5.96 5.73 2.07
N GLN A 302 -5.19 6.35 1.16
CA GLN A 302 -3.91 5.82 0.69
C GLN A 302 -2.78 6.13 1.70
N PRO A 303 -1.65 5.39 1.68
CA PRO A 303 -0.46 5.77 2.43
C PRO A 303 -0.10 7.23 2.19
N TRP A 304 0.45 7.90 3.21
CA TRP A 304 0.71 9.34 3.15
C TRP A 304 1.61 9.67 1.97
N HIS A 305 1.13 10.54 1.08
CA HIS A 305 1.64 10.66 -0.28
C HIS A 305 2.12 12.06 -0.65
N ASP A 306 2.67 12.78 0.31
CA ASP A 306 3.37 14.04 0.07
C ASP A 306 4.61 13.78 -0.82
N PRO A 307 4.80 14.49 -1.96
CA PRO A 307 4.15 15.74 -2.37
C PRO A 307 2.93 15.65 -3.32
N VAL A 308 2.54 14.47 -3.80
CA VAL A 308 1.50 14.37 -4.84
C VAL A 308 0.08 14.59 -4.25
N ARG A 309 -0.80 15.30 -4.97
CA ARG A 309 -2.21 15.46 -4.55
C ARG A 309 -3.00 14.16 -4.70
N CYS A 310 -4.05 13.98 -3.89
CA CYS A 310 -4.88 12.75 -3.92
C CYS A 310 -5.44 12.42 -5.31
N GLU A 311 -5.86 13.44 -6.06
CA GLU A 311 -6.43 13.28 -7.41
C GLU A 311 -5.40 12.73 -8.39
N GLN A 312 -4.19 13.30 -8.38
CA GLN A 312 -3.07 12.86 -9.22
C GLN A 312 -2.63 11.44 -8.86
N LEU A 313 -2.55 11.13 -7.56
CA LEU A 313 -2.22 9.79 -7.10
C LEU A 313 -3.25 8.75 -7.58
N LYS A 314 -4.55 9.09 -7.53
CA LYS A 314 -5.61 8.20 -8.02
C LYS A 314 -5.42 7.88 -9.51
N VAL A 315 -5.14 8.88 -10.34
CA VAL A 315 -4.86 8.67 -11.77
C VAL A 315 -3.62 7.81 -11.99
N TRP A 316 -2.55 8.07 -11.23
CA TRP A 316 -1.30 7.30 -11.28
C TRP A 316 -1.52 5.82 -10.94
N LEU A 317 -2.21 5.53 -9.83
CA LEU A 317 -2.49 4.16 -9.40
C LEU A 317 -3.41 3.41 -10.38
N ASN A 318 -4.39 4.10 -10.98
CA ASN A 318 -5.24 3.51 -12.03
C ASN A 318 -4.39 3.07 -13.23
N ARG A 319 -3.50 3.95 -13.72
CA ARG A 319 -2.62 3.62 -14.86
C ARG A 319 -1.69 2.43 -14.55
N ILE A 320 -1.17 2.34 -13.33
CA ILE A 320 -0.39 1.17 -12.88
C ILE A 320 -1.21 -0.11 -12.94
N GLY A 321 -2.49 -0.05 -12.54
CA GLY A 321 -3.41 -1.19 -12.58
C GLY A 321 -3.72 -1.65 -14.00
N ASP A 322 -4.02 -0.71 -14.90
CA ASP A 322 -4.37 -0.99 -16.31
C ASP A 322 -3.19 -1.57 -17.10
N ASP A 323 -1.97 -1.07 -16.85
CA ASP A 323 -0.75 -1.49 -17.54
C ASP A 323 -0.03 -2.67 -16.85
N ALA A 324 -0.63 -3.29 -15.83
CA ALA A 324 0.02 -4.30 -14.99
C ALA A 324 0.62 -5.48 -15.77
N GLY A 325 0.07 -5.82 -16.95
CA GLY A 325 0.59 -6.85 -17.84
C GLY A 325 1.94 -6.53 -18.49
N THR A 326 2.17 -5.28 -18.90
CA THR A 326 3.43 -4.80 -19.50
C THR A 326 4.44 -4.39 -18.43
N THR A 327 3.91 -3.92 -17.29
CA THR A 327 4.65 -3.29 -16.20
C THR A 327 5.39 -4.31 -15.32
N ASN A 328 4.83 -5.52 -15.13
CA ASN A 328 5.45 -6.58 -14.35
C ASN A 328 6.72 -7.17 -15.00
N TRP A 329 6.85 -7.07 -16.33
CA TRP A 329 8.04 -7.53 -17.05
C TRP A 329 9.27 -6.62 -16.84
N ILE A 330 9.04 -5.35 -16.50
CA ILE A 330 10.08 -4.31 -16.42
C ILE A 330 10.74 -4.23 -15.04
N VAL A 331 10.04 -4.63 -13.97
CA VAL A 331 10.59 -4.69 -12.61
C VAL A 331 11.35 -6.01 -12.42
N ALA A 332 12.40 -6.19 -13.22
CA ALA A 332 13.31 -7.32 -13.05
C ALA A 332 14.08 -7.14 -11.73
N ASN A 333 13.91 -8.09 -10.80
CA ASN A 333 14.74 -8.20 -9.60
C ASN A 333 16.21 -8.53 -9.92
N THR A 334 16.48 -8.87 -11.18
CA THR A 334 17.77 -9.28 -11.70
C THR A 334 18.16 -8.37 -12.88
N LYS A 335 19.35 -7.77 -12.80
CA LYS A 335 19.96 -7.01 -13.90
C LYS A 335 21.40 -7.47 -14.10
N GLU A 336 22.00 -7.12 -15.23
CA GLU A 336 23.39 -7.45 -15.52
C GLU A 336 24.33 -6.31 -15.16
N CYS A 337 25.55 -6.64 -14.73
CA CYS A 337 26.61 -5.66 -14.51
C CYS A 337 26.97 -4.98 -15.85
N PRO A 338 26.97 -3.64 -15.95
CA PRO A 338 27.26 -2.93 -17.20
C PRO A 338 28.71 -3.13 -17.70
N LYS A 339 29.62 -3.60 -16.84
CA LYS A 339 31.05 -3.82 -17.20
C LYS A 339 31.38 -5.28 -17.52
N CYS A 340 30.80 -6.26 -16.82
CA CYS A 340 31.17 -7.67 -16.96
C CYS A 340 29.99 -8.61 -17.27
N HIS A 341 28.78 -8.06 -17.41
CA HIS A 341 27.55 -8.79 -17.71
C HIS A 341 27.18 -9.90 -16.71
N ALA A 342 27.86 -9.97 -15.57
CA ALA A 342 27.46 -10.86 -14.49
C ALA A 342 26.06 -10.49 -14.00
N THR A 343 25.18 -11.49 -13.91
CA THR A 343 23.81 -11.33 -13.39
C THR A 343 23.86 -10.98 -11.90
N ILE A 344 23.15 -9.93 -11.50
CA ILE A 344 23.06 -9.41 -10.14
C ILE A 344 21.59 -9.38 -9.73
N GLU A 345 21.27 -9.97 -8.59
CA GLU A 345 19.95 -9.87 -7.94
C GLU A 345 19.96 -8.76 -6.90
N LYS A 346 18.92 -7.90 -6.89
CA LYS A 346 18.77 -6.85 -5.89
C LYS A 346 18.36 -7.43 -4.54
N ASN A 347 19.22 -7.27 -3.54
CA ASN A 347 19.02 -7.83 -2.19
C ASN A 347 19.04 -6.79 -1.06
N GLY A 348 18.94 -5.51 -1.39
CA GLY A 348 18.96 -4.38 -0.45
C GLY A 348 18.20 -3.16 -1.01
N GLY A 349 18.02 -2.15 -0.17
CA GLY A 349 17.30 -0.92 -0.53
C GLY A 349 18.17 0.07 -1.33
N CYS A 350 19.48 0.08 -1.06
CA CYS A 350 20.41 0.99 -1.70
C CYS A 350 20.51 0.76 -3.21
N ASN A 351 20.48 1.84 -4.00
CA ASN A 351 20.67 1.81 -5.46
C ASN A 351 22.14 1.92 -5.87
N HIS A 352 23.06 2.20 -4.93
CA HIS A 352 24.50 2.14 -5.15
C HIS A 352 24.97 0.68 -5.14
N MET A 353 25.26 0.13 -6.30
CA MET A 353 25.65 -1.27 -6.47
C MET A 353 27.15 -1.40 -6.72
N THR A 354 27.80 -2.31 -6.00
CA THR A 354 29.17 -2.75 -6.30
C THR A 354 29.11 -4.17 -6.84
N CYS A 355 29.68 -4.41 -8.02
CA CYS A 355 29.71 -5.73 -8.63
C CYS A 355 30.44 -6.74 -7.74
N ARG A 356 29.80 -7.87 -7.42
CA ARG A 356 30.37 -8.93 -6.56
C ARG A 356 31.46 -9.76 -7.25
N ASN A 357 31.58 -9.66 -8.56
CA ASN A 357 32.67 -10.30 -9.28
C ASN A 357 34.01 -9.67 -8.82
N VAL A 358 34.87 -10.51 -8.24
CA VAL A 358 36.16 -10.13 -7.63
C VAL A 358 37.06 -9.41 -8.64
N ASP A 359 36.97 -9.77 -9.92
CA ASP A 359 37.76 -9.20 -11.01
C ASP A 359 37.16 -7.90 -11.59
N CYS A 360 35.89 -7.59 -11.28
CA CYS A 360 35.19 -6.45 -11.84
C CYS A 360 35.13 -5.26 -10.86
N LYS A 361 34.60 -5.51 -9.65
CA LYS A 361 34.34 -4.53 -8.57
C LYS A 361 33.79 -3.16 -9.01
N HIS A 362 33.08 -3.13 -10.14
CA HIS A 362 32.57 -1.88 -10.70
C HIS A 362 31.41 -1.35 -9.87
N GLU A 363 31.41 -0.04 -9.62
CA GLU A 363 30.36 0.65 -8.89
C GLU A 363 29.45 1.42 -9.85
N PHE A 364 28.15 1.14 -9.78
CA PHE A 364 27.16 1.65 -10.72
C PHE A 364 25.80 1.86 -10.04
N CYS A 365 24.93 2.63 -10.68
CA CYS A 365 23.58 2.89 -10.21
C CYS A 365 22.62 1.81 -10.73
N TRP A 366 21.81 1.22 -9.86
CA TRP A 366 20.83 0.19 -10.24
C TRP A 366 19.76 0.69 -11.23
N LEU A 367 19.44 2.00 -11.20
CA LEU A 367 18.41 2.58 -12.05
C LEU A 367 18.90 2.79 -13.49
N CYS A 368 19.92 3.62 -13.68
CA CYS A 368 20.43 3.97 -15.02
C CYS A 368 21.50 3.03 -15.57
N LEU A 369 22.11 2.18 -14.72
CA LEU A 369 23.24 1.31 -15.08
C LEU A 369 24.53 2.04 -15.46
N ASP A 370 24.61 3.36 -15.21
CA ASP A 370 25.84 4.13 -15.35
C ASP A 370 26.71 4.08 -14.10
N ARG A 371 27.95 4.55 -14.24
CA ARG A 371 28.93 4.67 -13.15
C ARG A 371 28.36 5.46 -11.98
N TRP A 372 28.68 5.04 -10.76
CA TRP A 372 28.18 5.72 -9.55
C TRP A 372 28.83 7.09 -9.32
N GLU A 373 30.14 7.22 -9.54
CA GLU A 373 30.94 8.41 -9.22
C GLU A 373 30.35 9.77 -9.66
N PRO A 374 29.75 9.93 -10.86
CA PRO A 374 29.13 11.20 -11.27
C PRO A 374 27.84 11.55 -10.52
N HIS A 375 27.20 10.60 -9.82
CA HIS A 375 25.95 10.86 -9.11
C HIS A 375 26.19 11.85 -7.96
N GLY A 376 25.48 12.97 -8.00
CA GLY A 376 25.66 14.10 -7.09
C GLY A 376 26.50 15.24 -7.64
N ALA A 377 27.11 15.07 -8.82
CA ALA A 377 27.69 16.19 -9.54
C ALA A 377 26.59 17.03 -10.20
N ARG A 378 26.75 18.36 -10.19
CA ARG A 378 25.75 19.31 -10.74
C ARG A 378 25.38 19.06 -12.22
N TRP A 379 26.31 18.48 -12.98
CA TRP A 379 26.17 18.24 -14.41
C TRP A 379 25.57 16.87 -14.76
N TYR A 380 25.45 15.95 -13.79
CA TYR A 380 24.91 14.60 -14.02
C TYR A 380 23.59 14.40 -13.27
N ASN A 381 22.53 14.09 -14.00
CA ASN A 381 21.19 13.92 -13.42
C ASN A 381 20.54 12.62 -13.92
N CYS A 382 20.49 11.60 -13.07
CA CYS A 382 19.81 10.34 -13.37
C CYS A 382 18.28 10.44 -13.18
N ASN A 383 17.78 11.40 -12.41
CA ASN A 383 16.36 11.55 -12.09
C ASN A 383 15.54 12.33 -13.15
N ARG A 384 16.19 13.01 -14.10
CA ARG A 384 15.52 13.87 -15.10
C ARG A 384 15.22 13.13 -16.40
N TYR A 385 14.03 13.35 -16.94
CA TYR A 385 13.65 12.86 -18.26
C TYR A 385 14.03 13.87 -19.36
N ASP A 386 14.95 13.48 -20.25
CA ASP A 386 15.35 14.30 -21.39
C ASP A 386 14.46 14.04 -22.62
N GLU A 387 13.49 14.93 -22.81
CA GLU A 387 12.62 14.91 -23.99
C GLU A 387 13.36 15.18 -25.30
N ALA A 388 14.50 15.88 -25.28
CA ALA A 388 15.23 16.24 -26.49
C ALA A 388 15.95 15.01 -27.07
N THR A 389 16.57 14.19 -26.22
CA THR A 389 17.14 12.89 -26.63
C THR A 389 16.06 11.96 -27.16
N ALA A 390 14.88 11.95 -26.52
CA ALA A 390 13.74 11.14 -26.98
C ALA A 390 13.16 11.63 -28.32
N LYS A 391 13.07 12.95 -28.53
CA LYS A 391 12.55 13.58 -29.76
C LYS A 391 13.47 13.40 -30.96
N GLN A 392 14.79 13.37 -30.76
CA GLN A 392 15.77 13.14 -31.84
C GLN A 392 15.66 11.73 -32.45
N ALA A 393 14.85 10.83 -31.86
CA ALA A 393 14.85 9.42 -32.20
C ALA A 393 13.84 8.94 -33.27
N ARG A 394 12.77 9.66 -33.73
CA ARG A 394 11.84 9.14 -34.79
C ARG A 394 10.67 10.03 -35.30
N ASP A 395 10.07 9.57 -36.43
CA ASP A 395 8.89 10.07 -37.20
C ASP A 395 7.50 9.90 -36.54
N ALA A 396 6.48 10.59 -37.08
CA ALA A 396 5.11 10.87 -36.59
C ALA A 396 4.23 9.76 -35.94
N GLN A 397 4.63 8.48 -35.95
CA GLN A 397 4.11 7.45 -35.01
C GLN A 397 4.69 7.59 -33.58
N ALA A 398 5.50 8.63 -33.36
CA ALA A 398 6.29 8.87 -32.16
C ALA A 398 5.50 9.26 -30.90
N ASN A 399 4.39 9.99 -31.00
CA ASN A 399 3.78 10.61 -29.79
C ASN A 399 3.28 9.58 -28.76
N SER A 400 2.56 8.53 -29.18
CA SER A 400 2.09 7.48 -28.25
C SER A 400 3.23 6.66 -27.63
N ARG A 401 4.35 6.51 -28.36
CA ARG A 401 5.56 5.87 -27.85
C ARG A 401 6.33 6.77 -26.87
N MET A 402 6.38 8.07 -27.13
CA MET A 402 7.01 9.04 -26.24
C MET A 402 6.28 9.13 -24.90
N ASP A 403 4.95 9.12 -24.90
CA ASP A 403 4.16 9.12 -23.67
C ASP A 403 4.36 7.83 -22.87
N LEU A 404 4.49 6.68 -23.56
CA LEU A 404 4.83 5.41 -22.92
C LEU A 404 6.25 5.40 -22.36
N GLU A 405 7.25 5.85 -23.13
CA GLU A 405 8.65 5.91 -22.67
C GLU A 405 8.81 6.86 -21.47
N ARG A 406 8.14 8.01 -21.51
CA ARG A 406 8.04 8.92 -20.37
C ARG A 406 7.40 8.23 -19.18
N TYR A 407 6.25 7.58 -19.36
CA TYR A 407 5.58 6.84 -18.28
C TYR A 407 6.51 5.78 -17.68
N LEU A 408 7.16 4.96 -18.51
CA LEU A 408 8.09 3.92 -18.07
C LEU A 408 9.28 4.48 -17.29
N PHE A 409 9.80 5.65 -17.67
CA PHE A 409 10.87 6.33 -16.95
C PHE A 409 10.47 6.66 -15.50
N TYR A 410 9.31 7.28 -15.31
CA TYR A 410 8.81 7.67 -13.99
C TYR A 410 8.32 6.45 -13.20
N PHE A 411 7.64 5.51 -13.86
CA PHE A 411 7.16 4.27 -13.27
C PHE A 411 8.31 3.43 -12.74
N ASN A 412 9.41 3.25 -13.50
CA ASN A 412 10.55 2.45 -13.07
C ASN A 412 11.17 3.00 -11.78
N ARG A 413 11.27 4.32 -11.65
CA ARG A 413 11.80 4.99 -10.44
C ARG A 413 10.84 4.89 -9.26
N TYR A 414 9.55 5.13 -9.49
CA TYR A 414 8.50 4.90 -8.50
C TYR A 414 8.54 3.47 -7.95
N ALA A 415 8.51 2.46 -8.83
CA ALA A 415 8.51 1.05 -8.47
C ALA A 415 9.81 0.64 -7.77
N ASN A 416 10.95 1.18 -8.19
CA ASN A 416 12.23 0.93 -7.55
C ASN A 416 12.29 1.49 -6.13
N HIS A 417 11.79 2.70 -5.88
CA HIS A 417 11.72 3.24 -4.51
C HIS A 417 10.72 2.49 -3.65
N TRP A 418 9.57 2.08 -4.21
CA TRP A 418 8.61 1.22 -3.52
C TRP A 418 9.24 -0.11 -3.08
N GLN A 419 9.99 -0.76 -3.98
CA GLN A 419 10.69 -1.99 -3.68
C GLN A 419 11.80 -1.78 -2.64
N SER A 420 12.55 -0.67 -2.75
CA SER A 420 13.63 -0.31 -1.83
C SER A 420 13.09 -0.06 -0.42
N LEU A 421 11.95 0.63 -0.29
CA LEU A 421 11.24 0.84 0.98
C LEU A 421 10.86 -0.49 1.63
N ARG A 422 10.42 -1.49 0.83
CA ARG A 422 10.11 -2.82 1.34
C ARG A 422 11.35 -3.58 1.84
N PHE A 423 12.52 -3.38 1.23
CA PHE A 423 13.77 -3.93 1.75
C PHE A 423 14.20 -3.23 3.04
N GLU A 424 14.05 -1.91 3.11
CA GLU A 424 14.37 -1.12 4.31
C GLU A 424 13.46 -1.44 5.49
N ALA A 425 12.20 -1.80 5.25
CA ALA A 425 11.32 -2.30 6.30
C ALA A 425 11.88 -3.57 7.00
N ARG A 426 12.71 -4.36 6.32
CA ARG A 426 13.41 -5.51 6.94
C ARG A 426 14.64 -5.09 7.74
N LEU A 427 15.16 -3.87 7.52
CA LEU A 427 16.28 -3.35 8.32
C LEU A 427 15.88 -3.17 9.78
N TYR A 428 14.60 -2.95 10.10
CA TYR A 428 14.15 -2.92 11.50
C TYR A 428 14.52 -4.20 12.25
N GLU A 429 14.36 -5.38 11.65
CA GLU A 429 14.72 -6.66 12.28
C GLU A 429 16.24 -6.79 12.46
N SER A 430 17.01 -6.43 11.42
CA SER A 430 18.48 -6.47 11.48
C SER A 430 19.04 -5.50 12.53
N VAL A 431 18.50 -4.30 12.56
CA VAL A 431 18.81 -3.26 13.54
C VAL A 431 18.42 -3.72 14.94
N GLN A 432 17.24 -4.30 15.14
CA GLN A 432 16.78 -4.83 16.43
C GLN A 432 17.71 -5.94 16.96
N ASN A 433 18.12 -6.89 16.13
CA ASN A 433 19.05 -7.94 16.52
C ASN A 433 20.40 -7.38 16.96
N LYS A 434 20.87 -6.33 16.26
CA LYS A 434 22.13 -5.68 16.60
C LYS A 434 22.01 -4.81 17.85
N MET A 435 20.88 -4.13 18.01
CA MET A 435 20.50 -3.41 19.21
C MET A 435 20.58 -4.32 20.45
N GLU A 436 20.07 -5.56 20.36
CA GLU A 436 20.13 -6.56 21.43
C GLU A 436 21.55 -7.07 21.68
N ALA A 437 22.31 -7.37 20.62
CA ALA A 437 23.72 -7.74 20.73
C ALA A 437 24.58 -6.61 21.34
N MET A 438 24.18 -5.36 21.20
CA MET A 438 24.90 -4.20 21.76
C MET A 438 24.53 -3.92 23.22
N GLN A 439 23.33 -4.31 23.66
CA GLN A 439 22.93 -4.23 25.07
C GLN A 439 23.77 -5.17 25.95
N THR A 440 24.09 -6.37 25.46
CA THR A 440 24.95 -7.32 26.18
C THR A 440 26.39 -6.82 26.34
N HIS A 441 26.83 -5.86 25.50
CA HIS A 441 28.13 -5.19 25.61
C HIS A 441 28.14 -3.91 26.46
N GLY A 442 27.05 -3.61 27.18
CA GLY A 442 27.00 -2.51 28.16
C GLY A 442 26.65 -1.13 27.58
N THR A 443 26.09 -1.08 26.37
CA THR A 443 25.63 0.17 25.74
C THR A 443 24.26 0.59 26.31
N SER A 444 24.06 1.88 26.59
CA SER A 444 22.82 2.39 27.20
C SER A 444 21.62 2.23 26.27
N TRP A 445 20.44 1.88 26.81
CA TRP A 445 19.19 1.76 26.06
C TRP A 445 18.81 3.04 25.27
N ILE A 446 19.28 4.20 25.71
CA ILE A 446 19.10 5.49 25.01
C ILE A 446 19.89 5.53 23.70
N ASP A 447 21.10 4.94 23.67
CA ASP A 447 21.96 4.86 22.49
C ASP A 447 21.44 3.85 21.46
N VAL A 448 20.38 3.12 21.77
CA VAL A 448 19.85 2.07 20.91
C VAL A 448 18.59 2.58 20.19
N LYS A 449 17.84 3.51 20.81
CA LYS A 449 16.66 4.16 20.22
C LYS A 449 16.94 5.00 18.97
N PHE A 450 18.14 5.58 18.85
CA PHE A 450 18.44 6.44 17.71
C PHE A 450 18.44 5.67 16.38
N PHE A 451 18.82 4.39 16.39
CA PHE A 451 18.82 3.57 15.17
C PHE A 451 17.41 3.46 14.59
N ARG A 452 16.40 3.26 15.43
CA ARG A 452 15.00 3.25 14.97
C ARG A 452 14.64 4.58 14.30
N LYS A 453 14.99 5.71 14.92
CA LYS A 453 14.76 7.05 14.35
C LYS A 453 15.47 7.24 13.00
N VAL A 454 16.67 6.69 12.83
CA VAL A 454 17.40 6.75 11.55
C VAL A 454 16.68 5.93 10.46
N VAL A 455 16.19 4.74 10.78
CA VAL A 455 15.41 3.92 9.84
C VAL A 455 14.05 4.57 9.55
N ASP A 456 13.40 5.17 10.55
CA ASP A 456 12.14 5.91 10.38
C ASP A 456 12.30 7.06 9.36
N VAL A 457 13.40 7.83 9.48
CA VAL A 457 13.76 8.90 8.52
C VAL A 457 14.04 8.32 7.15
N LEU A 458 14.82 7.24 7.04
CA LEU A 458 15.12 6.60 5.76
C LEU A 458 13.84 6.15 5.04
N CYS A 459 12.94 5.46 5.74
CA CYS A 459 11.66 5.02 5.19
C CYS A 459 10.77 6.22 4.77
N SER A 460 10.78 7.30 5.56
CA SER A 460 10.03 8.53 5.24
C SER A 460 10.57 9.23 3.98
N CYS A 461 11.90 9.30 3.83
CA CYS A 461 12.55 9.81 2.63
C CYS A 461 12.25 8.95 1.40
N ARG A 462 12.31 7.62 1.49
CA ARG A 462 11.94 6.72 0.38
C ARG A 462 10.49 6.86 -0.02
N ARG A 463 9.57 6.92 0.95
CA ARG A 463 8.14 7.13 0.69
C ARG A 463 7.93 8.46 -0.04
N THR A 464 8.57 9.54 0.44
CA THR A 464 8.52 10.85 -0.22
C THR A 464 9.08 10.76 -1.64
N LEU A 465 10.28 10.21 -1.85
CA LEU A 465 10.90 10.04 -3.17
C LEU A 465 10.01 9.26 -4.14
N MET A 466 9.40 8.16 -3.69
CA MET A 466 8.44 7.41 -4.50
C MET A 466 7.33 8.33 -5.03
N TYR A 467 6.71 9.14 -4.16
CA TYR A 467 5.65 10.06 -4.55
C TYR A 467 6.14 11.29 -5.31
N THR A 468 7.40 11.71 -5.16
CA THR A 468 7.98 12.78 -5.99
C THR A 468 7.98 12.40 -7.47
N TYR A 469 8.20 11.13 -7.81
CA TYR A 469 8.15 10.66 -9.20
C TYR A 469 6.72 10.61 -9.76
N ALA A 470 5.73 10.26 -8.94
CA ALA A 470 4.33 10.36 -9.32
C ALA A 470 3.92 11.84 -9.56
N PHE A 471 4.36 12.76 -8.70
CA PHE A 471 4.16 14.20 -8.89
C PHE A 471 4.85 14.73 -10.16
N ALA A 472 6.13 14.39 -10.34
CA ALA A 472 6.95 14.82 -11.48
C ALA A 472 6.38 14.36 -12.84
N PHE A 473 5.77 13.17 -12.89
CA PHE A 473 5.14 12.66 -14.10
C PHE A 473 4.07 13.62 -14.65
N PHE A 474 3.21 14.16 -13.79
CA PHE A 474 2.15 15.11 -14.18
C PHE A 474 2.66 16.53 -14.39
N LEU A 475 3.90 16.82 -14.05
CA LEU A 475 4.46 18.17 -14.08
C LEU A 475 4.81 18.60 -15.51
N LYS A 476 4.38 19.81 -15.89
CA LYS A 476 4.88 20.50 -17.07
C LYS A 476 6.17 21.25 -16.75
N LYS A 477 7.15 21.20 -17.65
CA LYS A 477 8.45 21.83 -17.43
C LYS A 477 8.32 23.35 -17.32
N ASN A 478 8.85 23.90 -16.23
CA ASN A 478 8.96 25.33 -15.96
C ASN A 478 10.18 25.62 -15.07
N ASN A 479 10.40 26.88 -14.66
CA ASN A 479 11.57 27.22 -13.83
C ASN A 479 11.52 26.52 -12.46
N HIS A 480 10.34 26.39 -11.86
CA HIS A 480 10.15 25.69 -10.60
C HIS A 480 10.34 24.18 -10.73
N SER A 481 9.99 23.58 -11.87
CA SER A 481 10.22 22.15 -12.11
C SER A 481 11.72 21.82 -12.10
N LEU A 482 12.57 22.72 -12.63
CA LEU A 482 14.03 22.55 -12.60
C LEU A 482 14.60 22.61 -11.18
N ILE A 483 14.08 23.53 -10.34
CA ILE A 483 14.45 23.64 -8.93
C ILE A 483 13.99 22.38 -8.17
N PHE A 484 12.75 21.95 -8.40
CA PHE A 484 12.22 20.71 -7.83
C PHE A 484 13.07 19.49 -8.22
N GLU A 485 13.43 19.33 -9.50
CA GLU A 485 14.27 18.22 -9.97
C GLU A 485 15.68 18.27 -9.35
N SER A 486 16.21 19.46 -9.05
CA SER A 486 17.47 19.62 -8.31
C SER A 486 17.31 19.17 -6.85
N ASN A 487 16.27 19.64 -6.16
CA ASN A 487 15.99 19.24 -4.77
C ASN A 487 15.73 17.73 -4.65
N GLN A 488 15.06 17.14 -5.65
CA GLN A 488 14.83 15.70 -5.75
C GLN A 488 16.15 14.92 -5.86
N SER A 489 17.06 15.38 -6.72
CA SER A 489 18.40 14.77 -6.88
C SER A 489 19.20 14.82 -5.57
N ASP A 490 19.18 15.96 -4.87
CA ASP A 490 19.84 16.12 -3.57
C ASP A 490 19.29 15.15 -2.51
N LEU A 491 17.96 15.02 -2.43
CA LEU A 491 17.29 14.09 -1.51
C LEU A 491 17.59 12.63 -1.87
N GLU A 492 17.56 12.29 -3.16
CA GLU A 492 17.83 10.93 -3.63
C GLU A 492 19.26 10.51 -3.25
N LEU A 493 20.26 11.34 -3.56
CA LEU A 493 21.65 11.08 -3.19
C LEU A 493 21.83 10.94 -1.68
N ALA A 494 21.24 11.84 -0.89
CA ALA A 494 21.31 11.78 0.57
C ALA A 494 20.72 10.45 1.08
N THR A 495 19.57 10.05 0.53
CA THR A 495 18.86 8.81 0.89
C THR A 495 19.68 7.57 0.53
N GLU A 496 20.32 7.54 -0.65
CA GLU A 496 21.17 6.41 -1.04
C GLU A 496 22.43 6.31 -0.18
N GLN A 497 23.03 7.43 0.22
CA GLN A 497 24.16 7.45 1.15
C GLN A 497 23.76 6.90 2.53
N LEU A 498 22.60 7.31 3.06
CA LEU A 498 22.10 6.80 4.33
C LEU A 498 21.77 5.30 4.27
N SER A 499 21.07 4.89 3.20
CA SER A 499 20.74 3.49 2.94
C SER A 499 22.00 2.62 2.81
N GLY A 500 23.01 3.09 2.07
CA GLY A 500 24.28 2.39 1.90
C GLY A 500 25.07 2.23 3.21
N LEU A 501 25.08 3.24 4.07
CA LEU A 501 25.69 3.16 5.39
C LEU A 501 25.01 2.10 6.28
N LEU A 502 23.69 1.99 6.18
CA LEU A 502 22.94 0.98 6.94
C LEU A 502 23.08 -0.44 6.34
N ASP A 503 23.15 -0.58 5.02
CA ASP A 503 23.23 -1.89 4.37
C ASP A 503 24.67 -2.48 4.40
N ARG A 504 25.71 -1.66 4.21
CA ARG A 504 27.10 -2.12 4.05
C ARG A 504 27.99 -1.89 5.27
N ASP A 505 27.91 -0.70 5.87
CA ASP A 505 28.92 -0.21 6.82
C ASP A 505 28.55 -0.48 8.28
N LEU A 506 27.31 -0.87 8.54
CA LEU A 506 26.81 -1.21 9.86
C LEU A 506 27.73 -2.25 10.55
N SER A 507 28.31 -3.19 9.81
CA SER A 507 29.16 -4.28 10.35
C SER A 507 30.66 -3.97 10.43
N ASN A 508 31.13 -2.86 9.84
CA ASN A 508 32.56 -2.64 9.61
C ASN A 508 33.15 -1.45 10.38
N MET A 509 32.34 -0.68 11.12
CA MET A 509 32.75 0.57 11.79
C MET A 509 32.66 0.52 13.32
N ALA A 510 33.51 1.29 14.00
CA ALA A 510 33.45 1.49 15.44
C ALA A 510 32.16 2.25 15.83
N LEU A 511 31.55 1.81 16.92
CA LEU A 511 30.17 2.15 17.34
C LEU A 511 29.91 3.66 17.50
N ASN A 512 30.85 4.40 18.09
CA ASN A 512 30.71 5.84 18.32
C ASN A 512 30.82 6.66 17.04
N GLU A 513 31.73 6.26 16.13
CA GLU A 513 31.91 6.92 14.84
C GLU A 513 30.71 6.65 13.92
N LEU A 514 30.19 5.41 13.95
CA LEU A 514 28.99 5.02 13.23
C LEU A 514 27.76 5.79 13.71
N LYS A 515 27.58 5.95 15.02
CA LYS A 515 26.46 6.70 15.61
C LYS A 515 26.43 8.14 15.11
N GLN A 516 27.56 8.85 15.20
CA GLN A 516 27.63 10.25 14.76
C GLN A 516 27.34 10.36 13.25
N LYS A 517 28.01 9.54 12.43
CA LYS A 517 27.80 9.54 10.97
C LYS A 517 26.36 9.26 10.57
N LEU A 518 25.70 8.28 11.20
CA LEU A 518 24.30 7.96 10.92
C LEU A 518 23.35 9.10 11.32
N GLN A 519 23.57 9.71 12.48
CA GLN A 519 22.75 10.84 12.94
C GLN A 519 22.91 12.06 12.03
N ASP A 520 24.13 12.38 11.63
CA ASP A 520 24.41 13.52 10.73
C ASP A 520 23.77 13.30 9.35
N LYS A 521 23.92 12.09 8.80
CA LYS A 521 23.31 11.72 7.51
C LYS A 521 21.80 11.68 7.56
N ALA A 522 21.20 11.15 8.64
CA ALA A 522 19.76 11.16 8.82
C ALA A 522 19.21 12.60 8.93
N ARG A 523 19.86 13.47 9.71
CA ARG A 523 19.48 14.89 9.80
C ARG A 523 19.57 15.59 8.44
N TYR A 524 20.64 15.33 7.69
CA TYR A 524 20.79 15.89 6.34
C TYR A 524 19.71 15.40 5.38
N CYS A 525 19.39 14.10 5.39
CA CYS A 525 18.29 13.54 4.59
C CYS A 525 16.96 14.20 4.92
N GLU A 526 16.62 14.32 6.20
CA GLU A 526 15.38 14.94 6.63
C GLU A 526 15.31 16.42 6.26
N SER A 527 16.42 17.15 6.39
CA SER A 527 16.51 18.53 5.92
C SER A 527 16.28 18.65 4.40
N ARG A 528 16.89 17.79 3.58
CA ARG A 528 16.65 17.77 2.13
C ARG A 528 15.20 17.42 1.79
N ARG A 529 14.59 16.51 2.56
CA ARG A 529 13.17 16.14 2.42
C ARG A 529 12.27 17.35 2.68
N GLN A 530 12.53 18.08 3.75
CA GLN A 530 11.75 19.27 4.10
C GLN A 530 11.89 20.38 3.06
N VAL A 531 13.11 20.70 2.62
CA VAL A 531 13.35 21.71 1.56
C VAL A 531 12.61 21.37 0.26
N LEU A 532 12.57 20.08 -0.10
CA LEU A 532 11.81 19.62 -1.27
C LEU A 532 10.31 19.86 -1.08
N LEU A 533 9.76 19.46 0.07
CA LEU A 533 8.33 19.57 0.36
C LEU A 533 7.88 21.03 0.49
N ASP A 534 8.63 21.86 1.20
CA ASP A 534 8.36 23.30 1.35
C ASP A 534 8.26 23.99 0.00
N HIS A 535 9.17 23.67 -0.93
CA HIS A 535 9.14 24.22 -2.28
C HIS A 535 7.90 23.76 -3.07
N VAL A 536 7.48 22.50 -2.91
CA VAL A 536 6.25 22.01 -3.56
C VAL A 536 5.00 22.65 -2.96
N HIS A 537 4.94 22.78 -1.63
CA HIS A 537 3.83 23.42 -0.92
C HIS A 537 3.72 24.91 -1.25
N GLU A 538 4.83 25.64 -1.28
CA GLU A 538 4.87 27.04 -1.75
C GLU A 538 4.33 27.15 -3.19
N GLY A 539 4.70 26.19 -4.05
CA GLY A 539 4.17 26.15 -5.41
C GLY A 539 2.70 25.78 -5.52
N TYR A 540 2.12 25.10 -4.52
CA TYR A 540 0.68 24.91 -4.42
C TYR A 540 -0.06 26.15 -3.92
N GLU A 541 0.55 26.94 -3.02
CA GLU A 541 -0.04 28.19 -2.53
C GLU A 541 -0.01 29.30 -3.59
N LYS A 542 1.03 29.32 -4.43
CA LYS A 542 1.26 30.34 -5.45
C LYS A 542 0.91 29.89 -6.87
N ASP A 543 0.33 28.71 -7.02
CA ASP A 543 -0.08 28.10 -8.30
C ASP A 543 1.04 28.03 -9.36
N PHE A 544 2.24 27.59 -8.95
CA PHE A 544 3.39 27.40 -9.85
C PHE A 544 3.28 26.18 -10.77
N TRP A 545 2.44 25.21 -10.40
CA TRP A 545 2.45 23.88 -11.00
C TRP A 545 1.41 23.73 -12.12
N GLU A 546 1.88 23.76 -13.36
CA GLU A 546 1.07 23.41 -14.53
C GLU A 546 1.08 21.89 -14.77
N GLN A 547 -0.08 21.32 -15.12
CA GLN A 547 -0.24 19.89 -15.37
C GLN A 547 -0.13 19.56 -16.86
N ASN A 548 0.52 18.44 -17.20
CA ASN A 548 0.40 17.85 -18.53
C ASN A 548 -0.91 17.06 -18.63
N THR A 549 -1.78 17.45 -19.55
CA THR A 549 -3.09 16.83 -19.80
C THR A 549 -3.02 15.60 -20.71
N THR A 550 -2.03 14.71 -20.53
CA THR A 550 -1.85 13.51 -21.37
C THR A 550 -2.23 12.20 -20.69
#